data_AF-A0A7R6XQG2-F1
#
_entry.id   AF-A0A7R6XQG2-F1
#
_cell.length_a   1.000
_cell.length_b   1.000
_cell.length_c   1.000
_cell.angle_alpha   90.00
_cell.angle_beta   90.00
_cell.angle_gamma   90.00
#
_symmetry.space_group_name_H-M   'P 1'
#
loop_
_entity.id
_entity.type
_entity.pdbx_description
1 polymer ?
#
loop_
_entity_poly.entity_id
_entity_poly.type
_entity_poly.pdbx_seq_one_letter_code
_entity_poly.pdbx_strand_id
1 'polypeptide(L)'
;MPFELQPQDTLRILCGIWFLPHLIGKVRNFDKAPGTFEKAGLRPGKAFLVLTIVLELLAAGGMVFNIYPRAATGCAIVVLLGASYAVVKINGVKWRWQQMGPEFPLFWALACLISAL
;
A
#
# COMPACT_ATOMS: atom_id res chain seq x y z
N MET A 1 26.46 21.28 3.86
CA MET A 1 25.69 20.90 2.67
C MET A 1 24.28 21.44 2.84
N PRO A 2 23.74 22.25 1.90
CA PRO A 2 22.33 22.61 1.94
C PRO A 2 21.47 21.34 1.88
N PHE A 3 20.31 21.35 2.54
CA PHE A 3 19.33 20.28 2.41
C PHE A 3 18.75 20.32 1.01
N GLU A 4 19.00 19.27 0.22
CA GLU A 4 18.51 19.16 -1.16
C GLU A 4 17.83 17.80 -1.34
N LEU A 5 16.52 17.82 -1.61
CA LEU A 5 15.75 16.62 -1.85
C LEU A 5 16.05 16.09 -3.25
N GLN A 6 16.61 14.88 -3.33
CA GLN A 6 16.79 14.22 -4.62
C GLN A 6 15.41 13.79 -5.17
N PRO A 7 15.26 13.64 -6.50
CA PRO A 7 14.02 13.15 -7.09
C PRO A 7 13.54 11.83 -6.49
N GLN A 8 14.48 10.94 -6.13
CA GLN A 8 14.16 9.67 -5.47
C GLN A 8 13.57 9.87 -4.07
N ASP A 9 14.14 10.77 -3.25
CA ASP A 9 13.59 11.10 -1.93
C ASP A 9 12.19 11.67 -2.05
N THR A 10 11.97 12.53 -3.05
CA THR A 10 10.64 13.09 -3.34
C THR A 10 9.65 11.99 -3.71
N LEU A 11 10.04 11.06 -4.58
CA LEU A 11 9.20 9.91 -4.93
C LEU A 11 8.88 9.03 -3.71
N ARG A 12 9.88 8.73 -2.88
CA ARG A 12 9.72 7.96 -1.64
C ARG A 12 8.71 8.64 -0.71
N ILE A 13 8.86 9.94 -0.47
CA ILE A 13 7.97 10.72 0.39
C ILE A 13 6.55 10.71 -0.15
N LEU A 14 6.35 10.94 -1.45
CA LEU A 14 5.03 10.92 -2.08
C LEU A 14 4.37 9.54 -1.99
N CYS A 15 5.10 8.46 -2.27
CA CYS A 15 4.61 7.10 -2.10
C CYS A 15 4.17 6.84 -0.65
N GLY A 16 4.95 7.28 0.34
CA GLY A 16 4.62 7.15 1.76
C GLY A 16 3.35 7.94 2.15
N ILE A 17 3.22 9.19 1.71
CA ILE A 17 2.05 10.04 1.98
C ILE A 17 0.77 9.40 1.42
N TRP A 18 0.83 8.78 0.24
CA TRP A 18 -0.35 8.19 -0.38
C TRP A 18 -0.88 6.92 0.29
N PHE A 19 -0.20 6.37 1.29
CA PHE A 19 -0.79 5.37 2.18
C PHE A 19 -1.76 5.95 3.20
N LEU A 20 -1.71 7.26 3.51
CA LEU A 20 -2.57 7.88 4.51
C LEU A 20 -4.08 7.74 4.19
N PRO A 21 -4.58 8.01 2.97
CA PRO A 21 -5.98 7.78 2.64
C PRO A 21 -6.41 6.31 2.81
N HIS A 22 -5.54 5.37 2.45
CA HIS A 22 -5.81 3.94 2.61
C HIS A 22 -5.89 3.52 4.07
N LEU A 23 -5.01 4.08 4.90
CA LEU A 23 -5.02 3.87 6.35
C LEU A 23 -6.29 4.45 6.98
N ILE A 24 -6.60 5.72 6.69
CA ILE A 24 -7.79 6.40 7.19
C ILE A 24 -9.06 5.64 6.79
N GLY A 25 -9.13 5.17 5.54
CA GLY A 25 -10.25 4.37 5.05
C GLY A 25 -10.44 3.07 5.83
N LYS A 26 -9.36 2.35 6.16
CA LYS A 26 -9.40 1.11 6.94
C LYS A 26 -9.78 1.35 8.39
N VAL A 27 -9.19 2.36 9.05
CA VAL A 27 -9.47 2.68 10.45
C VAL A 27 -10.91 3.17 10.63
N ARG A 28 -11.41 4.03 9.74
CA ARG A 28 -12.81 4.51 9.81
C ARG A 28 -13.84 3.42 9.53
N ASN A 29 -13.47 2.38 8.79
CA ASN A 29 -14.37 1.28 8.43
C ASN A 29 -13.93 -0.04 9.08
N PHE A 30 -13.36 0.01 10.28
CA PHE A 30 -12.69 -1.13 10.90
C PHE A 30 -13.58 -2.38 11.05
N ASP A 31 -14.89 -2.19 11.24
CA ASP A 31 -15.85 -3.31 11.35
C ASP A 31 -16.27 -3.89 10.00
N LYS A 32 -16.26 -3.08 8.93
CA LYS A 32 -16.71 -3.49 7.58
C LYS A 32 -15.56 -3.97 6.69
N ALA A 33 -14.37 -3.40 6.86
CA ALA A 33 -13.18 -3.72 6.09
C ALA A 33 -12.76 -5.20 6.11
N PRO A 34 -12.94 -5.98 7.21
CA PRO A 34 -12.60 -7.40 7.24
C PRO A 34 -13.29 -8.20 6.13
N GLY A 35 -14.52 -7.83 5.76
CA GLY A 35 -15.26 -8.51 4.69
C GLY A 35 -14.56 -8.48 3.33
N THR A 36 -13.79 -7.42 3.03
CA THR A 36 -12.99 -7.36 1.79
C THR A 36 -11.84 -8.37 1.81
N PHE A 37 -11.16 -8.51 2.94
CA PHE A 37 -10.09 -9.49 3.11
C PHE A 37 -10.63 -10.92 2.99
N GLU A 38 -11.78 -11.21 3.60
CA GLU A 38 -12.38 -12.54 3.50
C GLU A 38 -12.88 -12.88 2.10
N LYS A 39 -13.42 -11.90 1.36
CA LYS A 39 -13.77 -12.07 -0.07
C LYS A 39 -12.54 -12.37 -0.93
N ALA A 40 -11.37 -11.85 -0.56
CA ALA A 40 -10.10 -12.20 -1.18
C ALA A 40 -9.54 -13.56 -0.70
N GLY A 41 -10.22 -14.27 0.21
CA GLY A 41 -9.78 -15.56 0.76
C GLY A 41 -8.83 -15.44 1.97
N LEU A 42 -8.60 -14.22 2.46
CA LEU A 42 -7.70 -13.96 3.60
C LEU A 42 -8.49 -14.04 4.91
N ARG A 43 -8.38 -15.19 5.60
CA ARG A 43 -9.14 -15.50 6.83
C ARG A 43 -8.21 -15.75 8.02
N PRO A 44 -8.51 -15.21 9.22
CA PRO A 44 -9.65 -14.34 9.55
C PRO A 44 -9.44 -12.90 9.04
N GLY A 45 -10.46 -12.29 8.44
CA GLY A 45 -10.28 -10.99 7.77
C GLY A 45 -9.80 -9.86 8.68
N LYS A 46 -10.17 -9.91 9.96
CA LYS A 46 -9.75 -8.92 10.97
C LYS A 46 -8.24 -8.97 11.24
N ALA A 47 -7.62 -10.14 11.21
CA ALA A 47 -6.17 -10.26 11.38
C ALA A 47 -5.42 -9.63 10.21
N PHE A 48 -5.88 -9.89 8.97
CA PHE A 48 -5.29 -9.29 7.78
C PHE A 48 -5.54 -7.79 7.67
N LEU A 49 -6.69 -7.31 8.13
CA LEU A 49 -6.96 -5.87 8.28
C LEU A 49 -5.93 -5.22 9.20
N VAL A 50 -5.74 -5.75 10.41
CA VAL A 50 -4.79 -5.21 11.39
C VAL A 50 -3.36 -5.27 10.84
N LEU A 51 -2.96 -6.40 10.27
CA LEU A 51 -1.65 -6.55 9.62
C LEU A 51 -1.44 -5.49 8.54
N THR A 52 -2.43 -5.28 7.67
CA THR A 52 -2.33 -4.27 6.61
C THR A 52 -2.21 -2.87 7.18
N ILE A 53 -3.00 -2.51 8.21
CA ILE A 53 -2.89 -1.21 8.89
C ILE A 53 -1.48 -1.01 9.46
N VAL A 54 -0.91 -2.03 10.11
CA VAL A 54 0.45 -1.96 10.67
C VAL A 54 1.49 -1.73 9.56
N LEU A 55 1.41 -2.51 8.47
CA LEU A 55 2.32 -2.35 7.34
C LEU A 55 2.19 -0.98 6.66
N GLU A 56 0.97 -0.44 6.57
CA GLU A 56 0.72 0.90 6.02
C GLU A 56 1.27 2.01 6.93
N LEU A 57 1.19 1.87 8.26
CA LEU A 57 1.84 2.81 9.19
C LEU A 57 3.36 2.78 9.07
N LEU A 58 3.95 1.59 8.99
CA LEU A 58 5.39 1.41 8.81
C LEU A 58 5.85 1.97 7.47
N ALA A 59 5.09 1.73 6.39
CA ALA A 59 5.34 2.29 5.07
C ALA A 59 5.25 3.82 5.09
N ALA A 60 4.12 4.38 5.53
CA ALA A 60 3.91 5.83 5.55
C ALA A 60 4.94 6.54 6.43
N GLY A 61 5.12 6.10 7.68
CA GLY A 61 6.08 6.71 8.60
C GLY A 61 7.52 6.55 8.14
N GLY A 62 7.92 5.33 7.77
CA GLY A 62 9.29 5.04 7.38
C GLY A 62 9.72 5.73 6.09
N MET A 63 8.84 5.76 5.08
CA MET A 63 9.14 6.40 3.80
C MET A 63 9.15 7.93 3.90
N VAL A 64 8.23 8.54 4.67
CA VAL A 64 8.14 10.00 4.81
C VAL A 64 9.27 10.55 5.67
N PHE A 65 9.57 9.91 6.80
CA PHE A 65 10.58 10.40 7.75
C PHE A 65 11.98 9.79 7.54
N ASN A 66 12.17 9.00 6.48
CA ASN A 66 13.42 8.32 6.16
C ASN A 66 13.89 7.36 7.28
N ILE A 67 12.96 6.66 7.92
CA ILE A 67 13.24 5.67 8.98
C ILE A 67 13.24 4.29 8.33
N TYR A 68 14.43 3.68 8.21
CA TYR A 68 14.64 2.41 7.50
C TYR A 68 13.93 2.36 6.12
N PRO A 69 14.23 3.31 5.21
CA PRO A 69 13.44 3.55 3.99
C PRO A 69 13.27 2.30 3.12
N ARG A 70 14.31 1.47 2.96
CA ARG A 70 14.23 0.22 2.18
C ARG A 70 13.26 -0.80 2.78
N ALA A 71 13.25 -0.96 4.10
CA ALA A 71 12.32 -1.85 4.78
C ALA A 71 10.88 -1.30 4.75
N ALA A 72 10.72 0.01 4.92
CA ALA A 72 9.43 0.69 4.81
C ALA A 72 8.83 0.55 3.40
N THR A 73 9.65 0.73 2.37
CA THR A 73 9.27 0.46 0.97
C THR A 73 8.89 -1.00 0.76
N GLY A 74 9.58 -1.95 1.39
CA GLY A 74 9.20 -3.36 1.36
C GLY A 74 7.79 -3.60 1.90
N CYS A 75 7.44 -2.94 3.01
CA CYS A 75 6.08 -2.99 3.57
C CYS A 75 5.04 -2.43 2.58
N ALA A 76 5.34 -1.29 1.96
CA ALA A 76 4.48 -0.67 0.94
C ALA A 76 4.19 -1.61 -0.24
N ILE A 77 5.24 -2.23 -0.79
CA ILE A 77 5.14 -3.15 -1.93
C ILE A 77 4.28 -4.35 -1.57
N VAL A 78 4.48 -4.97 -0.39
CA VAL A 78 3.67 -6.11 0.06
C VAL A 78 2.19 -5.74 0.15
N VAL A 79 1.86 -4.57 0.72
CA VAL A 79 0.47 -4.10 0.80
C VAL A 79 -0.14 -3.90 -0.59
N LEU A 80 0.58 -3.26 -1.51
CA LEU A 80 0.08 -2.96 -2.85
C LEU A 80 -0.06 -4.20 -3.74
N LEU A 81 0.84 -5.18 -3.59
CA LEU A 81 0.70 -6.49 -4.25
C LEU A 81 -0.47 -7.28 -3.65
N GLY A 82 -0.66 -7.24 -2.33
CA GLY A 82 -1.83 -7.82 -1.67
C GLY A 82 -3.15 -7.20 -2.13
N ALA A 83 -3.18 -5.87 -2.31
CA ALA A 83 -4.32 -5.17 -2.88
C ALA A 83 -4.56 -5.57 -4.35
N SER A 84 -3.51 -5.65 -5.17
CA SER A 84 -3.59 -6.15 -6.55
C SER A 84 -4.20 -7.55 -6.62
N TYR A 85 -3.72 -8.46 -5.75
CA TYR A 85 -4.25 -9.80 -5.62
C TYR A 85 -5.74 -9.79 -5.26
N ALA A 86 -6.13 -9.04 -4.23
CA ALA A 86 -7.51 -8.95 -3.77
C ALA A 86 -8.44 -8.42 -4.89
N VAL A 87 -8.00 -7.41 -5.63
CA VAL A 87 -8.76 -6.84 -6.75
C VAL A 87 -9.02 -7.88 -7.84
N VAL A 88 -8.00 -8.63 -8.27
CA VAL A 88 -8.15 -9.69 -9.28
C VAL A 88 -9.00 -10.84 -8.74
N LYS A 89 -8.80 -11.23 -7.48
CA LYS A 89 -9.52 -12.34 -6.85
C LYS A 89 -11.02 -12.06 -6.72
N ILE A 90 -11.39 -10.82 -6.36
CA ILE A 90 -12.78 -10.41 -6.12
C ILE A 90 -13.50 -10.06 -7.42
N ASN A 91 -12.83 -9.37 -8.35
CA ASN A 91 -13.47 -8.77 -9.52
C ASN A 91 -13.21 -9.52 -10.85
N GLY A 92 -12.37 -10.56 -10.81
CA GLY A 92 -11.88 -11.29 -11.98
C GLY A 92 -10.67 -10.64 -12.64
N VAL A 93 -10.15 -11.28 -13.69
CA VAL A 93 -8.96 -10.81 -14.42
C VAL A 93 -9.34 -9.65 -15.34
N LYS A 94 -9.32 -8.44 -14.79
CA LYS A 94 -9.48 -7.17 -15.51
C LYS A 94 -8.23 -6.35 -15.28
N TRP A 95 -7.70 -5.70 -16.31
CA TRP A 95 -6.49 -4.87 -16.17
C TRP A 95 -6.84 -3.46 -15.66
N ARG A 96 -7.72 -2.78 -16.40
CA ARG A 96 -8.02 -1.35 -16.24
C ARG A 96 -8.68 -1.06 -14.90
N TRP A 97 -8.17 -0.05 -14.19
CA TRP A 97 -8.72 0.34 -12.90
C TRP A 97 -10.19 0.81 -12.98
N GLN A 98 -10.62 1.42 -14.10
CA GLN A 98 -12.03 1.83 -14.28
C GLN A 98 -12.98 0.62 -14.29
N GLN A 99 -12.45 -0.57 -14.57
CA GLN A 99 -13.19 -1.83 -14.55
C GLN A 99 -12.90 -2.66 -13.29
N MET A 100 -12.35 -2.05 -12.24
CA MET A 100 -11.91 -2.72 -11.01
C MET A 100 -10.72 -3.67 -11.24
N GLY A 101 -9.73 -3.25 -12.06
CA GLY A 101 -8.47 -3.97 -12.27
C GLY A 101 -7.30 -3.47 -11.41
N PRO A 102 -6.19 -4.22 -11.32
CA PRO A 102 -5.08 -3.97 -10.39
C PRO A 102 -4.02 -2.98 -10.92
N GLU A 103 -4.24 -2.40 -12.10
CA GLU A 103 -3.29 -1.50 -12.78
C GLU A 103 -2.69 -0.43 -11.86
N PHE A 104 -3.51 0.30 -11.10
CA PHE A 104 -3.02 1.35 -10.20
C PHE A 104 -2.22 0.82 -9.01
N PRO A 105 -2.70 -0.17 -8.23
CA PRO A 105 -1.91 -0.80 -7.18
C PRO A 105 -0.54 -1.32 -7.68
N LEU A 106 -0.50 -1.93 -8.87
CA LEU A 106 0.75 -2.40 -9.48
C LEU A 106 1.68 -1.25 -9.89
N PHE A 107 1.14 -0.18 -10.49
CA PHE A 107 1.89 1.02 -10.81
C PHE A 107 2.55 1.62 -9.55
N TRP A 108 1.78 1.78 -8.47
CA TRP A 108 2.30 2.31 -7.20
C TRP A 108 3.32 1.37 -6.56
N ALA A 109 3.17 0.05 -6.69
CA ALA A 109 4.16 -0.90 -6.20
C ALA A 109 5.51 -0.73 -6.93
N LEU A 110 5.47 -0.51 -8.25
CA LEU A 110 6.67 -0.23 -9.05
C LEU A 110 7.29 1.12 -8.68
N ALA A 111 6.48 2.16 -8.47
CA ALA A 111 6.95 3.46 -8.00
C ALA A 111 7.65 3.35 -6.63
N CYS A 112 7.08 2.56 -5.71
CA CYS A 112 7.70 2.25 -4.42
C CYS A 112 9.06 1.56 -4.64
N LEU A 113 9.13 0.53 -5.49
CA LEU A 113 10.40 -0.15 -5.80
C LEU A 113 11.47 0.81 -6.31
N ILE A 114 11.14 1.64 -7.31
CA ILE A 114 12.06 2.63 -7.88
C ILE A 114 12.55 3.63 -6.81
N SER A 115 11.70 4.00 -5.86
CA SER A 115 12.08 4.91 -4.76
C SER A 115 13.14 4.34 -3.80
N ALA A 116 13.42 3.04 -3.85
CA ALA A 116 14.37 2.35 -2.96
C ALA A 116 15.63 1.79 -3.64
N LEU A 117 15.73 1.92 -4.96
CA LEU A 117 16.90 1.51 -5.77
C LEU A 117 18.05 2.50 -5.61
#